data_AF-A0A2W1AHR4-F1
#
_entry.id   AF-A0A2W1AHR4-F1
#
_cell.length_a   1.000
_cell.length_b   1.000
_cell.length_c   1.000
_cell.angle_alpha   90.00
_cell.angle_beta   90.00
_cell.angle_gamma   90.00
#
_symmetry.space_group_name_H-M   'P 1'
#
loop_
_entity.id
_entity.type
_entity.pdbx_description
1 polymer ?
#
loop_
_entity_poly.entity_id
_entity_poly.type
_entity_poly.pdbx_seq_one_letter_code
_entity_poly.pdbx_strand_id
1 'polypeptide(L)' 'MDGVLVGNAGAQPSRILTDHYNGRTDRVVWEITVANVADVDTMVANATVTPEQQATFGAWFQRLSDAIHYAEVENWQLA' A
#
# COMPACT_ATOMS: atom_id res chain seq x y z
N MET A 1 7.29 17.40 -10.71
CA MET A 1 7.90 16.14 -11.18
C MET A 1 6.88 15.06 -10.91
N ASP A 2 6.18 14.64 -11.96
CA ASP A 2 5.21 13.56 -11.90
C ASP A 2 5.90 12.24 -11.61
N GLY A 3 5.52 11.62 -10.50
CA GLY A 3 6.07 10.34 -10.05
C GLY A 3 4.96 9.49 -9.45
N VAL A 4 3.87 9.27 -10.19
CA VAL A 4 2.88 8.24 -9.84
C VAL A 4 3.42 6.90 -10.34
N LEU A 5 4.00 6.11 -9.45
CA LEU A 5 4.28 4.70 -9.72
C LEU A 5 2.96 3.93 -9.64
N VAL A 6 2.24 3.84 -10.76
CA VAL A 6 1.08 2.95 -10.91
C VAL A 6 1.61 1.52 -11.06
N GLY A 7 1.90 0.86 -9.94
CA GLY A 7 2.22 -0.56 -9.89
C GLY A 7 0.93 -1.39 -9.84
N ASN A 8 0.65 -2.14 -10.92
CA ASN A 8 -0.51 -3.02 -11.06
C ASN A 8 -0.49 -4.21 -10.08
N ALA A 9 -0.84 -3.97 -8.82
CA ALA A 9 -1.42 -4.97 -7.94
C ALA A 9 -2.94 -4.70 -7.86
N GLY A 10 -3.69 -5.09 -8.89
CA GLY A 10 -5.16 -5.10 -8.87
C GLY A 10 -5.86 -3.73 -8.96
N ALA A 11 -5.65 -3.00 -10.06
CA ALA A 11 -6.56 -2.06 -10.74
C ALA A 11 -7.39 -1.00 -9.97
N GLN A 12 -7.13 -0.75 -8.69
CA GLN A 12 -7.81 0.31 -7.95
C GLN A 12 -7.03 1.62 -8.04
N PRO A 13 -7.70 2.78 -8.26
CA PRO A 13 -7.05 4.08 -8.23
C PRO A 13 -6.30 4.24 -6.91
N SER A 14 -4.99 4.49 -7.00
CA SER A 14 -4.14 4.66 -5.82
C SER A 14 -3.14 5.79 -5.99
N ARG A 15 -2.74 6.37 -4.87
CA ARG A 15 -1.66 7.37 -4.81
C ARG A 15 -0.81 7.15 -3.59
N ILE A 16 0.48 7.43 -3.74
CA ILE A 16 1.46 7.40 -2.65
C ILE A 16 1.90 8.84 -2.40
N LEU A 17 1.75 9.32 -1.17
CA LEU A 17 2.22 10.61 -0.72
C LEU A 17 3.38 10.38 0.25
N THR A 18 4.47 11.09 0.06
CA THR A 18 5.62 11.05 0.97
C THR A 18 6.20 12.45 1.13
N ASP A 19 6.70 12.73 2.32
CA ASP A 19 7.39 13.97 2.64
C ASP A 19 8.92 13.81 2.68
N HIS A 20 9.44 12.67 2.22
CA HIS A 20 10.87 12.35 2.17
C HIS A 20 11.74 13.49 1.57
N TYR A 21 11.26 14.17 0.53
CA TYR A 21 12.00 15.25 -0.15
C TYR A 21 11.93 16.62 0.53
N ASN A 22 11.09 16.80 1.56
CA ASN A 22 10.98 18.06 2.28
C ASN A 22 11.66 18.02 3.66
N GLY A 23 12.17 16.84 4.08
CA GLY A 23 12.95 16.66 5.30
C GLY A 23 12.18 16.92 6.60
N ARG A 24 10.85 17.00 6.56
CA ARG A 24 10.03 17.29 7.75
C ARG A 24 9.70 16.03 8.53
N THR A 25 9.36 14.92 7.87
CA THR A 25 9.16 13.60 8.48
C THR A 25 9.53 12.45 7.52
N ASP A 26 9.53 11.21 8.01
CA ASP A 26 9.70 9.97 7.22
C ASP A 26 8.33 9.31 6.93
N ARG A 27 7.28 10.10 6.69
CA ARG A 27 5.92 9.58 6.52
C ARG A 27 5.68 9.14 5.08
N VAL A 28 5.01 8.00 4.96
CA VAL A 28 4.42 7.50 3.71
C VAL A 28 2.94 7.30 3.94
N VAL A 29 2.11 7.80 3.03
CA VAL A 29 0.67 7.57 3.00
C VAL A 29 0.35 6.87 1.69
N TRP A 30 -0.34 5.73 1.77
CA TRP A 30 -0.89 5.05 0.63
C TRP A 30 -2.41 5.18 0.66
N GLU A 31 -2.95 5.88 -0.32
CA GLU A 31 -4.41 6.02 -0.47
C GLU A 31 -4.87 5.13 -1.61
N ILE A 32 -5.93 4.36 -1.35
CA ILE A 32 -6.56 3.46 -2.30
C ILE A 32 -8.07 3.72 -2.32
N THR A 33 -8.66 3.77 -3.52
CA THR A 33 -10.11 3.84 -3.68
C THR A 33 -10.63 2.44 -4.00
N VAL A 34 -11.52 1.91 -3.17
CA VAL A 34 -12.13 0.59 -3.38
C VAL A 34 -13.65 0.72 -3.49
N ALA A 35 -14.29 -0.18 -4.25
CA ALA A 35 -15.74 -0.21 -4.34
C ALA A 35 -16.36 -0.77 -3.05
N ASN A 36 -15.69 -1.72 -2.41
CA ASN A 36 -16.03 -2.28 -1.11
C ASN A 36 -14.77 -2.43 -0.25
N VAL A 37 -14.89 -2.20 1.06
CA VAL A 37 -13.78 -2.43 2.02
C VAL A 37 -13.27 -3.88 1.95
N ALA A 38 -14.14 -4.86 1.66
CA ALA A 38 -13.76 -6.26 1.46
C ALA A 38 -12.81 -6.49 0.26
N ASP A 39 -12.73 -5.54 -0.68
CA ASP A 39 -11.81 -5.63 -1.82
C ASP A 39 -10.35 -5.49 -1.37
N VAL A 40 -10.08 -4.87 -0.22
CA VAL A 40 -8.72 -4.74 0.33
C VAL A 40 -8.13 -6.11 0.68
N ASP A 41 -8.94 -7.00 1.29
CA ASP A 41 -8.51 -8.38 1.59
C ASP A 41 -8.23 -9.15 0.29
N THR A 42 -9.03 -8.90 -0.74
CA THR A 42 -8.85 -9.51 -2.07
C THR A 42 -7.54 -9.05 -2.71
N MET A 43 -7.11 -7.79 -2.51
CA MET A 43 -5.82 -7.30 -3.00
C MET A 43 -4.65 -8.08 -2.39
N VAL A 44 -4.68 -8.34 -1.08
CA VAL A 44 -3.63 -9.11 -0.40
C VAL A 44 -3.66 -10.58 -0.84
N ALA A 45 -4.86 -11.17 -0.96
CA ALA A 45 -5.01 -12.54 -1.44
C ALA A 45 -4.43 -12.73 -2.86
N ASN A 46 -4.68 -11.77 -3.76
CA ASN A 46 -4.13 -11.77 -5.11
C ASN A 46 -2.60 -11.61 -5.15
N ALA A 47 -2.00 -10.95 -4.16
CA ALA A 47 -0.55 -10.81 -4.04
C ALA A 47 0.15 -12.09 -3.52
N THR A 48 -0.61 -13.11 -3.12
CA THR A 48 -0.13 -14.29 -2.39
C THR A 48 -0.68 -15.61 -2.94
N VAL A 49 -1.03 -15.67 -4.23
CA VAL A 49 -1.70 -16.84 -4.86
C VAL A 49 -0.78 -18.06 -4.98
N THR A 50 0.51 -17.85 -5.26
CA THR A 50 1.51 -18.94 -5.36
C THR A 50 2.45 -18.96 -4.15
N PRO A 51 3.08 -20.11 -3.84
CA PRO A 51 4.09 -20.19 -2.78
C PRO A 51 5.27 -19.21 -2.98
N GLU A 52 5.67 -18.99 -4.25
CA GLU A 52 6.71 -18.02 -4.59
C GLU A 52 6.24 -16.58 -4.27
N GLN A 53 5.03 -16.22 -4.69
CA GLN A 53 4.44 -14.92 -4.39
C GLN A 53 4.27 -14.69 -2.89
N GLN A 54 3.87 -15.72 -2.14
CA GLN A 54 3.80 -15.68 -0.67
C GLN A 54 5.16 -15.40 -0.04
N ALA A 55 6.21 -16.09 -0.50
CA ALA A 55 7.56 -15.89 0.01
C ALA A 55 8.08 -14.48 -0.32
N THR A 56 7.86 -14.00 -1.55
CA THR A 56 8.25 -12.65 -1.98
C THR A 56 7.50 -11.58 -1.18
N PHE A 57 6.17 -11.69 -1.08
CA PHE A 57 5.34 -10.76 -0.32
C PHE A 57 5.72 -10.76 1.15
N GLY A 58 5.89 -11.93 1.77
CA GLY A 58 6.27 -12.05 3.18
C GLY A 58 7.63 -11.43 3.48
N ALA A 59 8.64 -11.67 2.65
CA ALA A 59 9.96 -11.07 2.82
C ALA A 59 9.94 -9.54 2.65
N TRP A 60 9.15 -9.03 1.68
CA TRP A 60 8.94 -7.60 1.49
C TRP A 60 8.18 -6.97 2.68
N PHE A 61 7.09 -7.59 3.12
CA PHE A 61 6.24 -7.10 4.22
C PHE A 61 6.98 -7.11 5.55
N GLN A 62 7.84 -8.10 5.81
CA GLN A 62 8.67 -8.13 7.00
C GLN A 62 9.61 -6.92 7.05
N ARG A 63 10.32 -6.62 5.95
CA ARG A 63 11.20 -5.45 5.87
C ARG A 63 10.46 -4.14 6.06
N LEU A 64 9.26 -4.03 5.49
CA LEU A 64 8.40 -2.87 5.69
C LEU A 64 7.97 -2.75 7.16
N SER A 65 7.54 -3.85 7.78
CA SER A 65 7.11 -3.87 9.17
C SER A 65 8.22 -3.45 10.13
N ASP A 66 9.45 -3.93 9.91
CA ASP A 66 10.62 -3.57 10.70
C ASP A 66 10.96 -2.06 10.61
N ALA A 67 10.58 -1.41 9.51
CA ALA A 67 10.81 0.03 9.29
C ALA A 67 9.71 0.91 9.91
N ILE A 68 8.49 0.39 10.10
CA ILE A 68 7.34 1.16 10.58
C ILE A 68 7.44 1.39 12.09
N HIS A 69 7.63 2.65 12.49
CA HIS A 69 7.55 3.04 13.91
C HIS A 69 6.10 3.21 14.38
N TYR A 70 5.23 3.66 13.48
CA TYR A 70 3.81 3.87 13.72
C TYR A 70 3.04 3.81 12.39
N ALA A 71 1.85 3.21 12.40
CA ALA A 71 0.93 3.21 11.28
C ALA A 71 -0.51 3.39 11.78
N GLU A 72 -1.31 4.10 10.98
CA GLU A 72 -2.74 4.29 11.18
C GLU A 72 -3.46 4.07 9.84
N VAL A 73 -4.75 3.75 9.91
CA VAL A 73 -5.61 3.58 8.73
C VAL A 73 -6.88 4.37 8.96
N GLU A 74 -7.26 5.16 7.95
CA GLU A 74 -8.53 5.86 7.93
C GLU A 74 -9.37 5.35 6.75
N ASN A 75 -10.66 5.13 7.02
CA ASN A 75 -11.63 4.74 5.99
C ASN A 75 -12.58 5.92 5.75
N TRP A 76 -12.61 6.43 4.53
CA TRP A 76 -13.50 7.51 4.13
C TRP A 76 -14.57 7.00 3.17
N GLN A 77 -15.83 7.38 3.42
CA GLN A 77 -16.91 7.18 2.44
C GLN A 77 -16.90 8.35 1.47
N LEU A 78 -16.73 8.06 0.18
CA LEU A 78 -16.85 9.04 -0.89
C LEU A 78 -18.35 9.23 -1.20
N ALA A 79 -18.80 10.48 -1.31
CA ALA A 79 -20.19 10.86 -1.61
C ALA A 79 -20.50 10.83 -3.10
#